data_AF-A0A497GBV9-F1
#
_entry.id   AF-A0A497GBV9-F1
#
_cell.length_a   1.000
_cell.length_b   1.000
_cell.length_c   1.000
_cell.angle_alpha   90.00
_cell.angle_beta   90.00
_cell.angle_gamma   90.00
#
_symmetry.space_group_name_H-M   'P 1'
#
loop_
_entity.id
_entity.type
_entity.pdbx_description
1 polymer ?
#
loop_
_entity_poly.entity_id
_entity_poly.type
_entity_poly.pdbx_seq_one_letter_code
_entity_poly.pdbx_strand_id
1 'polypeptide(L)'
;GPVGIERLRTAYGGRKDLGHVREHFRKAGGSIIRKALQQLEKAGLVAKMDRRGRVMTPQGRALLDGLAARIFRRLVREKPELIKYVK
;
A
#
# COMPACT_ATOMS: atom_id res chain seq x y z
N GLY A 1 6.35 -9.65 -0.36
CA GLY A 1 6.80 -10.19 -1.65
C GLY A 1 6.63 -9.14 -2.73
N PRO A 2 7.36 -9.22 -3.85
CA PRO A 2 7.33 -8.21 -4.90
C PRO A 2 5.92 -8.08 -5.51
N VAL A 3 5.44 -6.85 -5.67
CA VAL A 3 4.07 -6.57 -6.11
C VAL A 3 4.07 -5.96 -7.50
N GLY A 4 3.31 -6.57 -8.41
CA GLY A 4 3.08 -6.08 -9.76
C GLY A 4 1.84 -5.18 -9.86
N ILE A 5 1.73 -4.46 -10.98
CA ILE A 5 0.59 -3.57 -11.25
C ILE A 5 -0.73 -4.35 -11.27
N GLU A 6 -0.74 -5.54 -11.87
CA GLU A 6 -1.95 -6.36 -12.01
C GLU A 6 -2.53 -6.76 -10.64
N ARG A 7 -1.66 -7.11 -9.68
CA ARG A 7 -2.07 -7.47 -8.32
C ARG A 7 -2.67 -6.27 -7.58
N LEU A 8 -2.12 -5.07 -7.78
CA LEU A 8 -2.68 -3.83 -7.21
C LEU A 8 -4.01 -3.46 -7.87
N ARG A 9 -4.18 -3.71 -9.17
CA ARG A 9 -5.46 -3.49 -9.85
C ARG A 9 -6.56 -4.39 -9.32
N THR A 10 -6.22 -5.62 -8.92
CA THR A 10 -7.15 -6.51 -8.23
C THR A 10 -7.37 -6.06 -6.78
N ALA A 11 -6.33 -5.69 -6.05
CA ALA A 11 -6.45 -5.27 -4.65
C ALA A 11 -7.31 -4.00 -4.47
N TYR A 12 -7.16 -3.03 -5.36
CA TYR A 12 -7.95 -1.80 -5.38
C TYR A 12 -9.17 -1.87 -6.31
N GLY A 13 -9.42 -3.04 -6.92
CA GLY A 13 -10.64 -3.30 -7.65
C GLY A 13 -11.81 -3.53 -6.69
N GLY A 14 -13.03 -3.49 -7.21
CA GLY A 14 -14.23 -3.61 -6.37
C GLY A 14 -15.43 -4.13 -7.14
N ARG A 15 -16.53 -4.31 -6.41
CA ARG A 15 -17.84 -4.59 -7.00
C ARG A 15 -18.27 -3.36 -7.79
N LYS A 16 -18.61 -3.55 -9.07
CA LYS A 16 -19.05 -2.47 -9.94
C LYS A 16 -20.50 -2.69 -10.34
N ASP A 17 -21.29 -1.64 -10.20
CA ASP A 17 -22.64 -1.58 -10.76
C ASP A 17 -22.58 -1.52 -12.29
N LEU A 18 -23.32 -2.42 -12.92
CA LEU A 18 -23.43 -2.59 -14.37
C LEU A 18 -24.83 -2.20 -14.88
N GLY A 19 -25.67 -1.61 -14.04
CA GLY A 19 -27.02 -1.20 -14.37
C GLY A 19 -27.98 -2.40 -14.37
N HIS A 20 -28.45 -2.81 -15.54
CA HIS A 20 -29.44 -3.89 -15.67
C HIS A 20 -28.89 -5.30 -15.41
N VAL A 21 -27.56 -5.48 -15.42
CA VAL A 21 -26.91 -6.78 -15.20
C VAL A 21 -26.42 -6.88 -13.76
N ARG A 22 -26.41 -8.10 -13.20
CA ARG A 22 -25.86 -8.38 -11.86
C ARG A 22 -24.47 -7.79 -11.69
N GLU A 23 -24.22 -7.26 -10.50
CA GLU A 23 -22.94 -6.68 -10.16
C GLU A 23 -21.83 -7.74 -10.11
N HIS A 24 -20.70 -7.43 -10.74
CA HIS A 24 -19.51 -8.28 -10.74
C HIS A 24 -18.28 -7.48 -10.31
N PHE A 25 -17.27 -8.20 -9.84
CA PHE A 25 -15.98 -7.61 -9.50
C PHE A 25 -15.29 -7.07 -10.77
N ARG A 26 -14.75 -5.85 -10.70
CA ARG A 26 -13.94 -5.24 -11.76
C ARG A 26 -12.63 -4.70 -11.19
N LYS A 27 -11.56 -4.88 -11.96
CA LYS A 27 -10.22 -4.39 -11.65
C LYS A 27 -10.18 -2.86 -11.70
N ALA A 28 -9.33 -2.26 -10.87
CA ALA A 28 -9.07 -0.83 -10.89
C ALA A 28 -8.34 -0.36 -12.15
N GLY A 29 -8.42 0.95 -12.39
CA GLY A 29 -7.70 1.64 -13.46
C GLY A 29 -6.18 1.53 -13.27
N GLY A 30 -5.47 1.10 -14.32
CA GLY A 30 -4.03 0.89 -14.25
C GLY A 30 -3.19 2.18 -14.26
N SER A 31 -3.71 3.26 -14.84
CA SER A 31 -2.95 4.51 -15.04
C SER A 31 -2.60 5.20 -13.72
N ILE A 32 -3.54 5.25 -12.78
CA ILE A 32 -3.34 5.87 -11.45
C ILE A 32 -2.23 5.13 -10.71
N ILE A 33 -2.37 3.80 -10.60
CA ILE A 33 -1.40 2.92 -9.92
C ILE A 33 -0.02 3.03 -10.56
N ARG A 34 0.06 3.05 -11.89
CA ARG A 34 1.34 3.14 -12.61
C ARG A 34 2.04 4.47 -12.35
N LYS A 35 1.32 5.59 -12.45
CA LYS A 35 1.86 6.94 -12.24
C LYS A 35 2.33 7.13 -10.80
N ALA A 36 1.52 6.70 -9.83
CA ALA A 36 1.89 6.76 -8.41
C ALA A 36 3.18 5.96 -8.13
N LEU A 37 3.29 4.74 -8.68
CA LEU A 37 4.51 3.93 -8.49
C LEU A 37 5.73 4.54 -9.17
N GLN A 38 5.58 5.17 -10.34
CA GLN A 38 6.67 5.90 -10.99
C GLN A 38 7.15 7.09 -10.15
N GLN A 39 6.23 7.82 -9.50
CA GLN A 39 6.59 8.91 -8.61
C GLN A 39 7.31 8.40 -7.35
N LEU A 40 6.85 7.29 -6.76
CA LEU A 40 7.49 6.66 -5.61
C LEU A 40 8.86 6.06 -5.94
N GLU A 41 9.04 5.56 -7.16
CA GLU A 41 10.36 5.14 -7.69
C GLU A 41 11.30 6.33 -7.82
N LYS A 42 10.83 7.46 -8.38
CA LYS A 42 11.62 8.71 -8.46
C LYS A 42 12.00 9.25 -7.08
N ALA A 43 11.14 9.05 -6.07
CA ALA A 43 11.40 9.43 -4.69
C ALA A 43 12.32 8.44 -3.93
N GLY A 44 12.75 7.34 -4.56
CA GLY A 44 13.64 6.36 -3.93
C GLY A 44 12.99 5.46 -2.86
N LEU A 45 11.66 5.54 -2.68
CA LEU A 45 10.94 4.78 -1.65
C LEU A 45 10.60 3.36 -2.10
N VAL A 46 10.52 3.14 -3.42
CA VAL A 46 10.19 1.85 -4.04
C VAL A 46 11.22 1.56 -5.13
N ALA A 47 11.70 0.32 -5.20
CA ALA A 47 12.61 -0.15 -6.23
C ALA A 47 11.94 -1.21 -7.12
N LYS A 48 12.36 -1.26 -8.38
CA LYS A 48 12.04 -2.38 -9.27
C LYS A 48 12.94 -3.55 -8.94
N MET A 49 12.35 -4.73 -8.87
CA MET A 49 13.08 -5.99 -8.79
C MET A 49 12.86 -6.70 -10.12
N ASP A 50 13.95 -6.93 -10.85
CA ASP A 50 13.88 -7.35 -12.25
C ASP A 50 12.92 -8.53 -12.47
N ARG A 51 11.97 -8.31 -13.39
CA ARG A 51 10.87 -9.21 -13.80
C ARG A 51 9.91 -9.69 -12.69
N ARG A 52 10.19 -9.46 -11.41
CA ARG A 52 9.38 -9.93 -10.29
C ARG A 52 8.44 -8.87 -9.72
N GLY A 53 8.64 -7.59 -10.04
CA GLY A 53 7.74 -6.49 -9.69
C GLY A 53 8.44 -5.36 -8.95
N ARG A 54 7.79 -4.83 -7.91
CA ARG A 54 8.30 -3.72 -7.09
C ARG A 54 8.42 -4.12 -5.63
N VAL A 55 9.46 -3.64 -4.97
CA VAL A 55 9.76 -3.89 -3.55
C VAL A 55 10.05 -2.56 -2.87
N MET A 56 9.72 -2.48 -1.58
CA MET A 56 10.03 -1.31 -0.76
C MET A 56 11.54 -1.21 -0.51
N THR A 57 12.11 -0.01 -0.64
CA THR A 57 13.52 0.22 -0.32
C THR A 57 13.74 0.28 1.20
N PRO A 58 14.98 0.14 1.69
CA PRO A 58 15.29 0.37 3.10
C PRO A 58 14.86 1.77 3.58
N GLN A 59 15.01 2.78 2.73
CA GLN A 59 14.57 4.15 3.01
C GLN A 59 13.05 4.24 3.16
N GLY A 60 12.29 3.62 2.25
CA GLY A 60 10.83 3.55 2.35
C GLY A 60 10.36 2.84 3.62
N ARG A 61 11.07 1.77 4.02
CA ARG A 61 10.78 1.04 5.26
C ARG A 61 11.00 1.90 6.50
N ALA A 62 12.16 2.55 6.60
CA ALA A 62 12.50 3.41 7.72
C ALA A 62 11.52 4.58 7.90
N LEU A 63 11.06 5.18 6.78
CA LEU A 63 10.06 6.24 6.82
C LEU A 63 8.73 5.76 7.43
N LEU A 64 8.23 4.62 6.96
CA LEU A 64 6.97 4.05 7.45
C LEU A 64 7.08 3.61 8.91
N ASP A 65 8.19 2.96 9.29
CA ASP A 65 8.43 2.51 10.67
C ASP A 65 8.50 3.71 11.63
N GLY A 66 9.17 4.80 11.23
CA GLY A 66 9.24 6.03 12.02
C GLY A 66 7.88 6.72 12.20
N LEU A 67 7.04 6.74 11.16
CA LEU A 67 5.67 7.25 11.24
C LEU A 67 4.77 6.35 12.09
N ALA A 68 4.87 5.03 11.91
CA ALA A 68 4.13 4.04 12.68
C ALA A 68 4.44 4.16 14.18
N ALA A 69 5.71 4.28 14.55
CA ALA A 69 6.12 4.46 15.95
C ALA A 69 5.58 5.77 16.56
N ARG A 70 5.45 6.84 15.76
CA ARG A 70 4.87 8.11 16.21
C ARG A 70 3.37 7.98 16.46
N ILE A 71 2.66 7.35 15.53
CA ILE A 71 1.21 7.10 15.63
C ILE A 71 0.92 6.15 16.79
N PHE A 72 1.73 5.10 16.96
CA PHE A 72 1.59 4.14 18.04
C PHE A 72 1.76 4.80 19.42
N ARG A 73 2.78 5.66 19.59
CA ARG A 73 2.96 6.43 20.84
C ARG A 73 1.78 7.34 21.16
N ARG A 74 1.11 7.89 20.14
CA ARG A 74 -0.14 8.66 20.33
C ARG A 74 -1.28 7.74 20.77
N LEU A 75 -1.46 6.61 20.09
CA LEU A 75 -2.50 5.63 20.41
C LEU A 75 -2.36 5.05 21.83
N VAL A 76 -1.14 4.83 22.31
CA VAL A 76 -0.90 4.34 23.68
C VAL A 76 -1.43 5.32 24.74
N ARG A 77 -1.42 6.63 24.45
CA ARG A 77 -2.00 7.64 25.35
C ARG A 77 -3.53 7.56 25.39
N GLU A 78 -4.15 7.23 24.25
CA GLU A 78 -5.61 7.12 24.12
C GLU A 78 -6.14 5.76 24.59
N LYS A 79 -5.33 4.69 24.45
CA LYS A 79 -5.67 3.31 24.83
C LYS A 79 -4.54 2.68 25.66
N PRO A 80 -4.66 2.64 27.00
CA PRO A 80 -3.60 2.15 27.88
C PRO A 80 -3.32 0.65 27.74
N GLU A 81 -4.24 -0.13 27.18
CA GLU A 81 -4.06 -1.57 26.88
C GLU A 81 -2.87 -1.84 25.93
N LEU A 82 -2.49 -0.85 25.12
CA LEU A 82 -1.42 -0.97 24.14
C LEU A 82 -0.02 -0.88 24.75
N ILE A 83 0.11 -0.49 26.04
CA ILE A 83 1.40 -0.43 26.75
C ILE A 83 2.11 -1.78 26.72
N LYS A 84 1.36 -2.89 26.75
CA LYS A 84 1.91 -4.25 26.67
C LYS A 84 2.77 -4.50 25.42
N TYR A 85 2.53 -3.76 24.34
CA TYR A 85 3.25 -3.91 23.07
C TYR A 85 4.28 -2.80 22.83
N VAL A 86 4.46 -1.89 23.79
CA VAL A 86 5.60 -0.97 23.84
C VAL A 86 6.77 -1.78 24.40
N LYS A 87 7.51 -2.44 23.51
CA LYS A 87 8.82 -3.01 23.84
C LYS A 87 9.91 -1.98 23.60
#